data_AF-A0A952BVY8-F1
#
_entry.id   AF-A0A952BVY8-F1
#
_cell.length_a   1.000
_cell.length_b   1.000
_cell.length_c   1.000
_cell.angle_alpha   90.00
_cell.angle_beta   90.00
_cell.angle_gamma   90.00
#
_symmetry.space_group_name_H-M   'P 1'
#
loop_
_entity.id
_entity.type
_entity.pdbx_description
1 polymer ?
#
loop_
_entity_poly.entity_id
_entity_poly.type
_entity_poly.pdbx_seq_one_letter_code
_entity_poly.pdbx_strand_id
1 'polypeptide(L)'
;KREHIPQDILNQVVLRDKGRCSFQNHGRRCHHRRFLDIHHIKPVKDGGQNTVKNLATLCETHHIYLHHQEEIDRSLALIRRLGLEQGIRG
;
A
#
# COMPACT_ATOMS: atom_id res chain seq x y z
N LYS A 1 4.44 10.36 16.58
CA LYS A 1 4.12 8.98 17.06
C LYS A 1 2.99 8.47 16.19
N ARG A 2 3.10 7.29 15.57
CA ARG A 2 2.02 6.73 14.74
C ARG A 2 0.86 6.36 15.68
N GLU A 3 -0.34 6.81 15.36
CA GLU A 3 -1.53 6.49 16.15
C GLU A 3 -1.85 5.00 15.99
N HIS A 4 -2.21 4.35 17.11
CA HIS A 4 -2.55 2.93 17.12
C HIS A 4 -3.81 2.70 16.26
N ILE A 5 -3.82 1.65 15.44
CA ILE A 5 -5.00 1.29 14.66
C ILE A 5 -6.01 0.63 15.61
N PRO A 6 -7.24 1.15 15.73
CA PRO A 6 -8.25 0.53 16.58
C PRO A 6 -8.51 -0.95 16.23
N GLN A 7 -8.69 -1.80 17.23
CA GLN A 7 -8.80 -3.26 17.02
C GLN A 7 -10.05 -3.63 16.21
N ASP A 8 -11.14 -2.89 16.36
CA ASP A 8 -12.37 -3.05 15.57
C ASP A 8 -12.13 -2.80 14.09
N ILE A 9 -11.30 -1.80 13.74
CA ILE A 9 -10.90 -1.52 12.35
C ILE A 9 -10.01 -2.64 11.82
N LEU A 10 -9.04 -3.11 12.60
CA LEU A 10 -8.19 -4.25 12.21
C LEU A 10 -9.04 -5.49 11.90
N ASN A 11 -9.98 -5.83 12.78
CA ASN A 11 -10.88 -6.96 12.59
C ASN A 11 -11.74 -6.80 11.33
N GLN A 12 -12.31 -5.61 11.09
CA GLN A 12 -13.09 -5.33 9.88
C GLN A 12 -12.27 -5.51 8.60
N VAL A 13 -11.02 -5.05 8.57
CA VAL A 13 -10.11 -5.21 7.42
C VAL A 13 -9.81 -6.68 7.17
N VAL A 14 -9.44 -7.44 8.21
CA VAL A 14 -9.13 -8.87 8.09
C VAL A 14 -10.35 -9.68 7.66
N LEU A 15 -11.54 -9.36 8.18
CA LEU A 15 -12.81 -10.00 7.79
C LEU A 15 -13.17 -9.70 6.34
N ARG A 16 -13.08 -8.43 5.91
CA ARG A 16 -13.27 -8.02 4.50
C ARG A 16 -12.34 -8.79 3.58
N ASP A 17 -11.07 -8.90 3.98
CA ASP A 17 -10.04 -9.56 3.21
C ASP A 17 -10.07 -11.10 3.39
N LYS A 18 -10.95 -11.63 4.24
CA LYS A 18 -11.11 -13.08 4.49
C LYS A 18 -9.79 -13.78 4.87
N GLY A 19 -8.93 -13.08 5.62
CA GLY A 19 -7.61 -13.59 6.01
C GLY A 19 -6.73 -13.98 4.83
N ARG A 20 -6.79 -13.21 3.73
CA ARG A 20 -6.06 -13.45 2.49
C ARG A 20 -5.45 -12.15 2.01
N CYS A 21 -4.25 -12.20 1.43
CA CYS A 21 -3.64 -11.04 0.80
C CYS A 21 -4.61 -10.39 -0.20
N SER A 22 -4.82 -9.08 -0.07
CA SER A 22 -5.75 -8.28 -0.86
C SER A 22 -5.15 -7.78 -2.18
N PHE A 23 -3.83 -7.92 -2.35
CA PHE A 23 -3.13 -7.55 -3.57
C PHE A 23 -3.71 -8.26 -4.80
N GLN A 24 -3.89 -7.50 -5.87
CA GLN A 24 -4.38 -7.97 -7.16
C GLN A 24 -3.37 -7.65 -8.26
N ASN A 25 -3.12 -8.62 -9.12
CA ASN A 25 -2.34 -8.45 -10.33
C ASN A 25 -3.15 -8.99 -11.52
N HIS A 26 -3.38 -8.14 -12.52
CA HIS A 26 -4.15 -8.49 -13.73
C HIS A 26 -5.48 -9.19 -13.42
N GLY A 27 -6.25 -8.66 -12.47
CA GLY A 27 -7.55 -9.20 -12.04
C GLY A 27 -7.47 -10.48 -11.18
N ARG A 28 -6.26 -10.99 -10.88
CA ARG A 28 -6.06 -12.14 -10.00
C ARG A 28 -5.59 -11.69 -8.63
N ARG A 29 -6.30 -12.10 -7.59
CA ARG A 29 -5.94 -11.85 -6.20
C ARG A 29 -4.89 -12.85 -5.72
N CYS A 30 -3.88 -12.39 -4.98
CA CYS A 30 -2.89 -13.28 -4.37
C CYS A 30 -3.56 -14.33 -3.45
N HIS A 31 -3.14 -15.60 -3.51
CA HIS A 31 -3.75 -16.70 -2.73
C HIS A 31 -3.17 -16.88 -1.31
N HIS A 32 -2.13 -16.14 -0.94
CA HIS A 32 -1.48 -16.26 0.37
C HIS A 32 -2.41 -15.88 1.52
N ARG A 33 -2.35 -16.67 2.60
CA ARG A 33 -3.17 -16.54 3.82
C ARG A 33 -2.35 -16.54 5.12
N ARG A 34 -1.02 -16.52 5.01
CA ARG A 34 -0.09 -16.54 6.15
C ARG A 34 0.86 -15.35 6.04
N PHE A 35 1.46 -14.97 7.17
CA PHE A 35 2.38 -13.83 7.26
C PHE A 35 1.75 -12.56 6.69
N LEU A 36 0.57 -12.24 7.22
CA LEU A 36 -0.26 -11.13 6.76
C LEU A 36 -0.08 -9.92 7.66
N ASP A 37 0.22 -8.78 7.06
CA ASP A 37 0.36 -7.48 7.71
C ASP A 37 -0.73 -6.52 7.24
N ILE A 38 -0.93 -5.46 8.03
CA ILE A 38 -1.81 -4.35 7.69
C ILE A 38 -0.97 -3.22 7.09
N HIS A 39 -1.33 -2.85 5.87
CA HIS A 39 -0.69 -1.80 5.10
C HIS A 39 -1.62 -0.61 4.91
N HIS A 40 -1.07 0.60 5.00
CA HIS A 40 -1.77 1.85 4.71
C HIS A 40 -1.62 2.20 3.24
N ILE A 41 -2.72 2.13 2.46
CA ILE A 41 -2.74 2.43 1.02
C ILE A 41 -2.31 3.88 0.77
N LYS A 42 -2.88 4.82 1.52
CA LYS A 42 -2.35 6.18 1.66
C LYS A 42 -1.48 6.22 2.91
N PRO A 43 -0.17 6.54 2.79
CA PRO A 43 0.73 6.58 3.93
C PRO A 43 0.29 7.58 4.99
N VAL A 44 0.57 7.27 6.25
CA VAL A 44 0.26 8.16 7.38
C VAL A 44 0.95 9.53 7.23
N LYS A 45 2.19 9.55 6.72
CA LYS A 45 2.94 10.80 6.50
C LYS A 45 2.31 11.72 5.45
N ASP A 46 1.49 11.16 4.56
CA ASP A 46 0.76 11.90 3.53
C ASP A 46 -0.68 12.23 3.98
N GLY A 47 -1.01 11.99 5.26
CA GLY A 47 -2.35 12.20 5.83
C GLY A 47 -3.29 11.01 5.64
N GLY A 48 -2.76 9.80 5.56
CA GLY A 48 -3.54 8.55 5.56
C GLY A 48 -4.18 8.25 6.92
N GLN A 49 -5.47 7.92 6.92
CA GLN A 49 -6.25 7.65 8.13
C GLN A 49 -6.35 6.15 8.44
N ASN A 50 -6.63 5.81 9.70
CA ASN A 50 -6.90 4.44 10.17
C ASN A 50 -8.35 4.02 9.85
N THR A 51 -8.68 3.94 8.56
CA THR A 51 -10.02 3.53 8.11
C THR A 51 -9.96 2.21 7.36
N VAL A 52 -11.04 1.43 7.40
CA VAL A 52 -11.12 0.16 6.66
C VAL A 52 -10.77 0.35 5.18
N LYS A 53 -11.20 1.46 4.57
CA LYS A 53 -10.92 1.76 3.14
C LYS A 53 -9.45 2.06 2.85
N ASN A 54 -8.71 2.62 3.82
CA ASN A 54 -7.31 2.97 3.65
C ASN A 54 -6.34 1.87 4.10
N LEU A 55 -6.86 0.78 4.65
CA LEU A 55 -6.07 -0.33 5.15
C LEU A 55 -6.28 -1.58 4.28
N ALA A 56 -5.19 -2.31 4.06
CA ALA A 56 -5.16 -3.53 3.27
C ALA A 56 -4.42 -4.64 4.00
N THR A 57 -4.97 -5.86 4.00
CA THR A 57 -4.24 -7.05 4.44
C THR A 57 -3.33 -7.53 3.32
N LEU A 58 -2.02 -7.62 3.54
CA LEU A 58 -1.03 -8.03 2.54
C LEU A 58 -0.13 -9.12 3.10
N CYS A 59 0.34 -10.03 2.25
CA CYS A 59 1.46 -10.89 2.64
C CYS A 59 2.77 -10.11 2.57
N GLU A 60 3.78 -10.54 3.36
CA GLU A 60 5.09 -9.91 3.42
C GLU A 60 5.67 -9.51 2.05
N THR A 61 5.68 -10.42 1.07
CA THR A 61 6.19 -10.13 -0.28
C THR A 61 5.48 -8.96 -0.96
N HIS A 62 4.15 -8.92 -0.89
CA HIS A 62 3.38 -7.83 -1.52
C HIS A 62 3.41 -6.55 -0.69
N HIS A 63 3.61 -6.68 0.63
CA HIS A 63 3.82 -5.53 1.50
C HIS A 63 5.13 -4.82 1.13
N ILE A 64 6.23 -5.55 1.01
CA ILE A 64 7.54 -5.02 0.59
C ILE A 64 7.46 -4.44 -0.83
N TYR A 65 6.85 -5.17 -1.76
CA TYR A 65 6.66 -4.71 -3.15
C TYR A 65 5.95 -3.35 -3.22
N LEU A 66 4.87 -3.17 -2.46
CA LEU A 66 4.13 -1.91 -2.48
C LEU A 66 4.94 -0.76 -1.87
N HIS A 67 5.71 -0.98 -0.79
CA HIS A 67 6.61 0.05 -0.27
C HIS A 67 7.65 0.48 -1.31
N HIS A 68 8.25 -0.46 -2.03
CA HIS A 68 9.21 -0.15 -3.10
C HIS A 68 8.55 0.62 -4.25
N GLN A 69 7.34 0.22 -4.65
CA GLN A 69 6.58 0.93 -5.68
C GLN A 69 6.28 2.37 -5.25
N GLU A 70 5.89 2.59 -4.00
CA GLU A 70 5.67 3.94 -3.47
C GLU A 70 6.94 4.81 -3.46
N GLU A 71 8.10 4.23 -3.19
CA GLU A 71 9.38 4.95 -3.25
C GLU A 71 9.74 5.36 -4.68
N ILE A 72 9.51 4.47 -5.64
CA ILE A 72 9.66 4.76 -7.07
C ILE A 72 8.70 5.87 -7.48
N ASP A 73 7.41 5.76 -7.13
CA ASP A 73 6.39 6.73 -7.51
C ASP A 73 6.69 8.13 -6.94
N ARG A 74 7.18 8.20 -5.70
CA ARG A 74 7.65 9.45 -5.09
C ARG A 74 8.83 10.05 -5.86
N SER A 75 9.81 9.22 -6.22
CA SER A 75 10.99 9.65 -6.96
C SER A 75 10.61 10.17 -8.36
N LEU A 76 9.71 9.46 -9.06
CA LEU A 76 9.17 9.88 -10.34
C LEU A 76 8.38 11.19 -10.23
N ALA A 77 7.57 11.36 -9.18
CA ALA A 77 6.84 12.59 -8.94
C ALA A 77 7.78 13.79 -8.71
N LEU A 78 8.91 13.58 -8.04
CA LEU A 78 9.94 14.61 -7.86
C LEU A 78 10.59 15.00 -9.19
N ILE A 79 11.00 14.02 -10.00
CA ILE A 79 11.61 14.26 -11.32
C ILE A 79 10.68 15.10 -12.19
N ARG A 80 9.40 14.74 -12.24
CA ARG A 80 8.37 15.48 -12.99
C ARG A 80 8.22 16.92 -12.48
N ARG A 81 8.14 17.10 -11.15
CA ARG A 81 8.02 18.43 -10.54
C ARG A 81 9.21 19.33 -10.84
N LEU A 82 10.41 18.77 -10.95
CA LEU A 82 11.63 19.51 -11.27
C LEU A 82 11.81 19.76 -12.78
N GLY A 83 10.92 19.24 -13.63
CA GLY A 83 11.03 19.39 -15.09
C GLY A 83 12.22 18.67 -15.71
N LEU A 84 12.82 17.70 -15.00
CA LEU A 84 14.00 16.95 -15.43
C LEU A 84 13.68 15.85 -16.47
N GLU A 85 12.44 15.83 -16.98
CA GLU A 85 11.97 14.92 -18.02
C GLU A 85 12.34 15.36 -19.45
N GLN A 86 12.88 16.58 -19.63
CA GLN A 86 13.33 17.08 -20.93
C GLN A 86 14.77 16.65 -21.24
N GLY A 87 14.92 15.49 -21.88
CA GLY A 87 16.21 15.01 -22.39
C GLY A 87 16.17 13.83 -23.36
N ILE A 88 14.98 13.35 -23.75
CA ILE A 88 14.82 12.34 -24.81
C ILE A 88 13.90 12.94 -25.89
N ARG A 89 14.31 14.06 -26.46
CA ARG A 89 13.89 14.42 -27.82
C ARG A 89 15.05 14.00 -28.70
N GLY A 90 14.83 12.94 -29.48
CA GLY A 90 15.70 12.58 -30.58
C GLY A 90 15.73 13.67 -31.65
#